data_AF-A0AAD2A9C5-F1
#
_entry.id   AF-A0AAD2A9C5-F1
#
_cell.length_a   1.000
_cell.length_b   1.000
_cell.length_c   1.000
_cell.angle_alpha   90.00
_cell.angle_beta   90.00
_cell.angle_gamma   90.00
#
_symmetry.space_group_name_H-M   'P 1'
#
loop_
_entity.id
_entity.type
_entity.pdbx_description
1 polymer ?
#
loop_
_entity_poly.entity_id
_entity_poly.type
_entity_poly.pdbx_seq_one_letter_code
_entity_poly.pdbx_strand_id
1 'polypeptide(L)'
;MKPLRGSRIKLVLNSAGDLLLRDDERTVIWVCRVAKPASRPELVLLESGNLVIKDGMKLAWDLKAGLRRVMTSWISYEYSSNGVFEFSLESPQSPQLLLEKNKVQVSRWGPWDGQRYSGADAITDKPVFKPVHKFSSEEVYFTFEMLDDAILLRLVVNPISTIQFLKWKKKAQAWVPLVASVGYVTNSPNNWCGMDCGDGCRWHYALNCSNGDGFVKYEGQKLPDNFTVSRNLSSQECEDNCLKECSCMAYTNINIYGNGSECVVWLGDLLDIRYSIHGGDEIYIRMALCELGPAGGGENDQDVALFNINAISTATNNFSPDNKIGLGGFGPVYQMKLGRYYCFGKSALAFLRELPRD
;
A
#
# COMPACT_ATOMS: atom_id res chain seq x y z
N MET A 1 29.67 12.69 41.33
CA MET A 1 28.86 13.74 40.66
C MET A 1 28.67 14.90 41.63
N LYS A 2 28.88 16.15 41.18
CA LYS A 2 28.47 17.32 41.98
C LYS A 2 26.94 17.34 42.05
N PRO A 3 26.32 17.61 43.21
CA PRO A 3 24.88 17.73 43.30
C PRO A 3 24.42 18.88 42.40
N LEU A 4 23.43 18.60 41.56
CA LEU A 4 22.92 19.57 40.60
C LEU A 4 22.16 20.66 41.36
N ARG A 5 22.57 21.93 41.21
CA ARG A 5 21.91 23.10 41.82
C ARG A 5 21.23 23.89 40.72
N GLY A 6 19.91 23.94 40.74
CA GLY A 6 19.08 24.62 39.74
C GLY A 6 17.65 24.06 39.77
N SER A 7 16.66 24.92 39.55
CA SER A 7 15.24 24.52 39.64
C SER A 7 14.73 23.77 38.39
N ARG A 8 15.48 23.83 37.28
CA ARG A 8 15.16 23.13 36.03
C ARG A 8 16.45 22.67 35.35
N ILE A 9 16.53 21.36 35.14
CA ILE A 9 17.63 20.69 34.47
C ILE A 9 17.04 19.97 33.27
N LYS A 10 17.67 20.14 32.11
CA LYS A 10 17.21 19.54 30.86
C LYS A 10 18.20 18.51 30.37
N LEU A 11 17.68 17.34 30.05
CA LEU A 11 18.39 16.34 29.27
C LEU A 11 18.18 16.67 27.79
N VAL A 12 19.27 16.85 27.05
CA VAL A 12 19.25 17.30 25.65
C VAL A 12 20.09 16.35 24.82
N LEU A 13 19.53 15.83 23.73
CA LEU A 13 20.26 15.07 22.72
C LEU A 13 20.66 16.04 21.60
N ASN A 14 21.94 16.11 21.24
CA ASN A 14 22.39 16.94 20.13
C ASN A 14 22.35 16.18 18.79
N SER A 15 22.61 16.89 17.68
CA SER A 15 22.62 16.31 16.32
C SER A 15 23.73 15.28 16.07
N ALA A 16 24.79 15.26 16.89
CA ALA A 16 25.83 14.23 16.80
C ALA A 16 25.47 12.96 17.58
N GLY A 17 24.41 13.01 18.40
CA GLY A 17 23.98 11.93 19.28
C GLY A 17 24.55 11.97 20.69
N ASP A 18 25.22 13.05 21.09
CA ASP A 18 25.67 13.22 22.46
C ASP A 18 24.50 13.60 23.37
N LEU A 19 24.47 13.00 24.57
CA LEU A 19 23.51 13.31 25.60
C LEU A 19 24.09 14.34 26.57
N LEU A 20 23.44 15.49 26.67
CA LEU A 20 23.88 16.65 27.42
C LEU A 20 22.92 16.90 28.59
N LEU A 21 23.45 17.18 29.76
CA LEU A 21 22.70 17.76 30.88
C LEU A 21 22.95 19.26 30.89
N ARG A 22 21.91 20.08 30.79
CA ARG A 22 22.00 21.55 30.81
C ARG A 22 21.20 22.16 31.96
N ASP A 23 21.73 23.22 32.56
CA ASP A 23 20.98 24.09 33.48
C ASP A 23 20.17 25.16 32.73
N ASP A 24 19.50 26.02 33.51
CA ASP A 24 18.69 27.15 33.04
C ASP A 24 19.50 28.19 32.26
N GLU A 25 20.80 28.33 32.55
CA GLU A 25 21.72 29.25 31.87
C GLU A 25 22.29 28.64 30.57
N ARG A 26 21.82 27.44 30.19
CA ARG A 26 22.31 26.62 29.07
C ARG A 26 23.73 26.11 29.26
N THR A 27 24.28 26.18 30.47
CA THR A 27 25.60 25.64 30.79
C THR A 27 25.51 24.12 30.76
N VAL A 28 26.48 23.48 30.10
CA VAL A 28 26.56 22.03 30.01
C VAL A 28 27.23 21.49 31.27
N ILE A 29 26.45 20.77 32.08
CA ILE A 29 26.88 20.24 33.38
C ILE A 29 27.49 18.84 33.23
N TRP A 30 27.00 18.07 32.26
CA TRP A 30 27.47 16.72 31.97
C TRP A 30 27.24 16.37 30.50
N VAL A 31 28.10 15.50 29.96
CA VAL A 31 28.05 15.01 28.58
C VAL A 31 28.33 13.51 28.57
N CYS A 32 27.49 12.74 27.87
CA CYS A 32 27.84 11.43 27.34
C CYS A 32 28.04 11.56 25.83
N ARG A 33 29.27 11.34 25.39
CA ARG A 33 29.61 11.34 23.96
C ARG A 33 29.41 9.95 23.39
N VAL A 34 28.76 9.88 22.24
CA VAL A 34 28.60 8.61 21.52
C VAL A 34 29.91 8.22 20.84
N ALA A 35 30.22 6.93 20.85
CA ALA A 35 31.44 6.40 20.21
C ALA A 35 31.40 6.53 18.68
N LYS A 36 30.20 6.56 18.10
CA LYS A 36 29.94 6.83 16.69
C LYS A 36 28.79 7.83 16.57
N PRO A 37 28.91 8.88 15.77
CA PRO A 37 27.79 9.77 15.49
C PRO A 37 26.62 8.98 14.92
N ALA A 38 25.42 9.25 15.42
CA ALA A 38 24.19 8.71 14.84
C ALA A 38 23.69 9.67 13.75
N SER A 39 23.13 9.12 12.67
CA SER A 39 22.57 9.92 11.59
C SER A 39 21.28 10.64 12.02
N ARG A 40 20.48 9.97 12.86
CA ARG A 40 19.27 10.51 13.51
C ARG A 40 19.22 10.04 14.96
N PRO A 41 19.95 10.69 15.87
CA PRO A 41 19.99 10.27 17.26
C PRO A 41 18.62 10.41 17.92
N GLU A 42 18.15 9.32 18.52
CA GLU A 42 16.90 9.24 19.28
C GLU A 42 17.17 8.66 20.67
N LEU A 43 16.62 9.30 21.70
CA LEU A 43 16.73 8.82 23.07
C LEU A 43 15.55 7.90 23.38
N VAL A 44 15.83 6.64 23.68
CA VAL A 44 14.83 5.59 23.87
C VAL A 44 14.94 5.01 25.28
N LEU A 45 13.89 5.10 26.06
CA LEU A 45 13.77 4.38 27.33
C LEU A 45 13.24 2.96 27.05
N LEU A 46 14.04 1.95 27.31
CA LEU A 46 13.67 0.54 27.16
C LEU A 46 12.77 0.10 28.32
N GLU A 47 12.00 -0.97 28.12
CA GLU A 47 11.17 -1.58 29.18
C GLU A 47 12.01 -2.06 30.38
N SER A 48 13.29 -2.37 30.17
CA SER A 48 14.24 -2.67 31.26
C SER A 48 14.56 -1.49 32.17
N GLY A 49 14.09 -0.27 31.84
CA GLY A 49 14.44 0.98 32.52
C GLY A 49 15.73 1.61 32.01
N ASN A 50 16.41 0.99 31.04
CA ASN A 50 17.63 1.56 30.45
C ASN A 50 17.31 2.64 29.43
N LEU A 51 17.93 3.81 29.60
CA LEU A 51 17.88 4.90 28.62
C LEU A 51 19.03 4.72 27.61
N VAL A 52 18.68 4.45 26.36
CA VAL A 52 19.65 4.18 25.28
C VAL A 52 19.51 5.20 24.16
N ILE A 53 20.62 5.50 23.49
CA ILE A 53 20.64 6.32 22.28
C ILE A 53 20.59 5.37 21.09
N LYS A 54 19.58 5.51 20.23
CA LYS A 54 19.43 4.74 18.99
C LYS A 54 19.56 5.66 17.79
N ASP A 55 20.08 5.13 16.70
CA ASP A 55 20.11 5.82 15.41
C ASP A 55 18.80 5.54 14.67
N GLY A 56 17.79 6.38 14.91
CA GLY A 56 16.47 6.39 14.27
C GLY A 56 15.63 5.11 14.43
N MET A 57 14.37 5.22 14.88
CA MET A 57 13.43 4.11 14.70
C MET A 57 13.15 3.91 13.20
N LYS A 58 13.62 2.77 12.68
CA LYS A 58 13.44 2.34 11.29
C LYS A 58 13.07 0.86 11.21
N LEU A 59 12.12 0.55 10.33
CA LEU A 59 11.95 -0.81 9.80
C LEU A 59 12.98 -0.97 8.71
N ALA A 60 13.86 -1.96 8.82
CA ALA A 60 15.04 -1.99 7.97
C ALA A 60 15.53 -3.40 7.68
N TRP A 61 16.22 -3.50 6.55
CA TRP A 61 17.13 -4.58 6.21
C TRP A 61 18.55 -4.03 6.17
N ASP A 62 19.40 -4.53 7.05
CA ASP A 62 20.85 -4.35 6.95
C ASP A 62 21.40 -5.39 5.96
N LEU A 63 21.83 -4.94 4.78
CA LEU A 63 22.27 -5.80 3.69
C LEU A 63 23.62 -6.45 3.98
N LYS A 64 24.46 -5.82 4.81
CA LYS A 64 25.79 -6.35 5.15
C LYS A 64 25.71 -7.39 6.25
N ALA A 65 24.92 -7.12 7.29
CA ALA A 65 24.75 -8.00 8.43
C ALA A 65 23.67 -9.08 8.21
N GLY A 66 22.84 -8.95 7.17
CA GLY A 66 21.66 -9.80 6.98
C GLY A 66 20.62 -9.62 8.10
N LEU A 67 20.62 -8.47 8.78
CA LEU A 67 19.80 -8.22 9.96
C LEU A 67 18.50 -7.52 9.57
N ARG A 68 17.36 -8.16 9.87
CA ARG A 68 16.02 -7.59 9.72
C ARG A 68 15.60 -6.88 11.01
N ARG A 69 15.21 -5.61 10.91
CA ARG A 69 14.60 -4.82 11.99
C ARG A 69 13.10 -4.79 11.78
N VAL A 70 12.37 -5.32 12.76
CA VAL A 70 10.92 -5.50 12.70
C VAL A 70 10.26 -4.87 13.91
N MET A 71 8.96 -4.58 13.80
CA MET A 71 8.12 -4.24 14.94
C MET A 71 7.22 -5.42 15.27
N THR A 72 7.27 -5.88 16.51
CA THR A 72 6.41 -6.96 16.98
C THR A 72 5.33 -6.38 17.88
N SER A 73 4.10 -6.86 17.75
CA SER A 73 3.04 -6.49 18.68
C SER A 73 3.35 -7.03 20.07
N TRP A 74 2.67 -6.49 21.07
CA TRP A 74 2.50 -7.20 22.34
C TRP A 74 1.57 -8.40 22.17
N ILE A 75 1.61 -9.33 23.11
CA ILE A 75 0.68 -10.47 23.14
C ILE A 75 -0.74 -10.02 23.50
N SER A 76 -0.88 -9.06 24.41
CA SER A 76 -2.15 -8.39 24.75
C SER A 76 -1.89 -6.96 25.24
N TYR A 77 -2.94 -6.26 25.64
CA TYR A 77 -2.81 -4.93 26.27
C TYR A 77 -2.30 -5.00 27.72
N GLU A 78 -2.41 -6.16 28.39
CA GLU A 78 -1.89 -6.37 29.75
C GLU A 78 -0.44 -6.88 29.78
N TYR A 79 -0.01 -7.59 28.73
CA TYR A 79 1.27 -8.29 28.70
C TYR A 79 2.16 -7.77 27.57
N SER A 80 3.30 -7.15 27.91
CA SER A 80 4.23 -6.55 26.95
C SER A 80 5.20 -7.52 26.27
N SER A 81 5.07 -8.83 26.53
CA SER A 81 5.85 -9.83 25.82
C SER A 81 5.50 -9.88 24.34
N ASN A 82 6.44 -10.36 23.52
CA ASN A 82 6.28 -10.45 22.07
C ASN A 82 5.02 -11.27 21.70
N GLY A 83 4.14 -10.63 20.95
CA GLY A 83 2.94 -11.22 20.38
C GLY A 83 3.18 -11.88 19.03
N VAL A 84 2.08 -12.16 18.34
CA VAL A 84 2.07 -12.94 17.10
C VAL A 84 2.12 -12.10 15.83
N PHE A 85 1.97 -10.78 15.94
CA PHE A 85 1.97 -9.88 14.80
C PHE A 85 3.34 -9.23 14.62
N GLU A 86 3.84 -9.27 13.39
CA GLU A 86 5.11 -8.66 12.99
C GLU A 86 4.87 -7.72 11.82
N PHE A 87 5.28 -6.46 11.96
CA PHE A 87 5.29 -5.48 10.88
C PHE A 87 6.73 -5.21 10.46
N SER A 88 6.97 -5.30 9.16
CA SER A 88 8.33 -5.41 8.64
C SER A 88 8.43 -4.97 7.18
N LEU A 89 9.66 -4.71 6.75
CA LEU A 89 9.99 -4.55 5.35
C LEU A 89 10.37 -5.92 4.76
N GLU A 90 9.84 -6.23 3.58
CA GLU A 90 10.20 -7.42 2.80
C GLU A 90 11.59 -7.29 2.16
N SER A 91 12.07 -8.38 1.57
CA SER A 91 13.31 -8.47 0.82
C SER A 91 13.52 -7.28 -0.15
N PRO A 92 14.76 -6.76 -0.26
CA PRO A 92 15.14 -5.71 -1.21
C PRO A 92 14.80 -5.98 -2.69
N GLN A 93 14.54 -7.25 -3.04
CA GLN A 93 14.16 -7.66 -4.40
C GLN A 93 12.74 -7.24 -4.77
N SER A 94 11.83 -7.22 -3.78
CA SER A 94 10.44 -6.77 -3.93
C SER A 94 10.06 -5.97 -2.67
N PRO A 95 10.57 -4.74 -2.52
CA PRO A 95 10.46 -4.00 -1.27
C PRO A 95 9.01 -3.54 -1.02
N GLN A 96 8.33 -4.19 -0.08
CA GLN A 96 7.02 -3.79 0.43
C GLN A 96 6.93 -3.95 1.95
N LEU A 97 6.00 -3.22 2.58
CA LEU A 97 5.74 -3.35 4.02
C LEU A 97 4.62 -4.33 4.28
N LEU A 98 4.90 -5.33 5.11
CA LEU A 98 4.02 -6.45 5.41
C LEU A 98 3.69 -6.51 6.89
N LEU A 99 2.39 -6.72 7.19
CA LEU A 99 1.93 -7.19 8.48
C LEU A 99 1.71 -8.69 8.37
N GLU A 100 2.36 -9.45 9.25
CA GLU A 100 2.31 -10.90 9.27
C GLU A 100 1.78 -11.36 10.63
N LYS A 101 0.99 -12.43 10.66
CA LYS A 101 0.62 -13.17 11.86
C LYS A 101 1.23 -14.55 11.79
N ASN A 102 2.16 -14.88 12.68
CA ASN A 102 2.88 -16.16 12.64
C ASN A 102 3.48 -16.46 11.24
N LYS A 103 4.07 -15.46 10.59
CA LYS A 103 4.64 -15.54 9.22
C LYS A 103 3.61 -15.75 8.10
N VAL A 104 2.33 -15.57 8.37
CA VAL A 104 1.27 -15.53 7.36
C VAL A 104 0.91 -14.07 7.12
N GLN A 105 1.01 -13.60 5.88
CA GLN A 105 0.65 -12.25 5.49
C GLN A 105 -0.83 -11.97 5.82
N VAL A 106 -1.10 -10.86 6.53
CA VAL A 106 -2.46 -10.40 6.87
C VAL A 106 -2.79 -9.05 6.27
N SER A 107 -1.77 -8.27 5.91
CA SER A 107 -1.91 -6.98 5.23
C SER A 107 -0.61 -6.63 4.55
N ARG A 108 -0.71 -5.90 3.43
CA ARG A 108 0.43 -5.32 2.73
C ARG A 108 0.14 -3.87 2.37
N TRP A 109 1.16 -3.03 2.50
CA TRP A 109 1.13 -1.67 1.96
C TRP A 109 1.60 -1.62 0.50
N GLY A 110 2.10 -2.73 -0.06
CA GLY A 110 2.57 -2.80 -1.45
C GLY A 110 3.89 -2.05 -1.68
N PRO A 111 4.30 -1.85 -2.94
CA PRO A 111 5.56 -1.18 -3.29
C PRO A 111 5.54 0.33 -2.98
N TRP A 112 6.74 0.90 -2.83
CA TRP A 112 6.98 2.34 -2.74
C TRP A 112 7.01 2.98 -4.14
N ASP A 113 6.22 4.03 -4.38
CA ASP A 113 6.09 4.68 -5.68
C ASP A 113 7.04 5.86 -5.92
N GLY A 114 7.82 6.24 -4.90
CA GLY A 114 8.65 7.45 -4.87
C GLY A 114 8.16 8.49 -3.85
N GLN A 115 6.89 8.41 -3.46
CA GLN A 115 6.23 9.35 -2.55
C GLN A 115 5.51 8.64 -1.40
N ARG A 116 5.00 7.43 -1.62
CA ARG A 116 4.19 6.66 -0.69
C ARG A 116 4.23 5.17 -1.02
N TYR A 117 3.62 4.36 -0.16
CA TYR A 117 3.33 2.97 -0.47
C TYR A 117 1.91 2.85 -1.06
N SER A 118 1.74 2.08 -2.13
CA SER A 118 0.48 1.98 -2.90
C SER A 118 -0.78 1.66 -2.09
N GLY A 119 -0.64 0.88 -1.02
CA GLY A 119 -1.70 0.47 -0.08
C GLY A 119 -1.69 1.23 1.25
N ALA A 120 -0.87 2.27 1.39
CA ALA A 120 -0.78 3.16 2.54
C ALA A 120 -1.37 4.55 2.24
N ASP A 121 -2.29 4.63 1.30
CA ASP A 121 -2.87 5.84 0.75
C ASP A 121 -3.50 6.77 1.82
N ALA A 122 -4.22 6.20 2.80
CA ALA A 122 -4.80 6.93 3.93
C ALA A 122 -3.75 7.63 4.84
N ILE A 123 -2.47 7.26 4.73
CA ILE A 123 -1.36 7.80 5.51
C ILE A 123 -0.77 9.04 4.82
N THR A 124 -0.69 9.05 3.49
CA THR A 124 -0.03 10.09 2.70
C THR A 124 -0.76 11.44 2.75
N ASP A 125 -2.09 11.43 2.92
CA ASP A 125 -2.91 12.65 2.98
C ASP A 125 -2.80 13.43 4.31
N LYS A 126 -1.99 12.98 5.29
CA LYS A 126 -1.89 13.62 6.60
C LYS A 126 -0.72 14.61 6.66
N PRO A 127 -0.95 15.91 6.88
CA PRO A 127 0.12 16.93 6.91
C PRO A 127 0.90 16.93 8.24
N VAL A 128 1.10 15.76 8.87
CA VAL A 128 1.78 15.63 10.17
C VAL A 128 3.20 15.10 10.01
N PHE A 129 3.40 14.19 9.05
CA PHE A 129 4.68 13.55 8.80
C PHE A 129 4.80 13.21 7.32
N LYS A 130 6.04 13.03 6.87
CA LYS A 130 6.36 12.53 5.54
C LYS A 130 6.89 11.10 5.66
N PRO A 131 6.32 10.10 4.97
CA PRO A 131 6.91 8.78 4.89
C PRO A 131 8.22 8.84 4.09
N VAL A 132 9.21 8.06 4.51
CA VAL A 132 10.54 8.02 3.89
C VAL A 132 10.93 6.58 3.68
N HIS A 133 11.06 6.20 2.41
CA HIS A 133 11.75 4.98 2.00
C HIS A 133 13.15 5.34 1.51
N LYS A 134 14.16 4.62 1.99
CA LYS A 134 15.55 4.82 1.59
C LYS A 134 16.16 3.49 1.20
N PHE A 135 16.74 3.49 0.01
CA PHE A 135 17.49 2.37 -0.53
C PHE A 135 18.96 2.77 -0.67
N SER A 136 19.86 1.89 -0.24
CA SER A 136 21.30 2.06 -0.39
C SER A 136 21.98 0.69 -0.56
N SER A 137 23.29 0.70 -0.82
CA SER A 137 24.09 -0.54 -0.87
C SER A 137 24.34 -1.17 0.50
N GLU A 138 24.04 -0.47 1.60
CA GLU A 138 24.28 -0.94 2.96
C GLU A 138 22.99 -1.37 3.66
N GLU A 139 21.91 -0.63 3.44
CA GLU A 139 20.63 -0.88 4.08
C GLU A 139 19.47 -0.35 3.23
N VAL A 140 18.31 -0.99 3.42
CA VAL A 140 17.02 -0.54 2.91
C VAL A 140 16.10 -0.34 4.09
N TYR A 141 15.43 0.81 4.19
CA TYR A 141 14.59 1.07 5.35
C TYR A 141 13.39 1.98 5.06
N PHE A 142 12.38 1.81 5.90
CA PHE A 142 11.27 2.71 6.08
C PHE A 142 11.41 3.49 7.39
N THR A 143 11.15 4.78 7.32
CA THR A 143 10.94 5.66 8.46
C THR A 143 9.95 6.77 8.10
N PHE A 144 9.72 7.69 9.03
CA PHE A 144 8.98 8.90 8.77
C PHE A 144 9.70 10.12 9.35
N GLU A 145 9.50 11.26 8.73
CA GLU A 145 10.02 12.57 9.17
C GLU A 145 8.85 13.44 9.62
N MET A 146 8.99 14.08 10.77
CA MET A 146 7.96 14.98 11.30
C MET A 146 7.97 16.31 10.54
N LEU A 147 6.79 16.82 10.18
CA LEU A 147 6.67 18.16 9.59
C LEU A 147 6.59 19.26 10.67
N ASP A 148 6.25 18.88 11.90
CA ASP A 148 6.23 19.73 13.09
C ASP A 148 6.80 18.97 14.29
N ASP A 149 8.00 19.35 14.72
CA ASP A 149 8.73 18.74 15.84
C ASP A 149 8.02 18.90 17.20
N ALA A 150 7.02 19.79 17.31
CA ALA A 150 6.21 19.92 18.52
C ALA A 150 5.17 18.79 18.66
N ILE A 151 4.94 18.00 17.61
CA ILE A 151 4.01 16.87 17.60
C ILE A 151 4.74 15.59 18.01
N LEU A 152 4.23 14.92 19.05
CA LEU A 152 4.66 13.55 19.36
C LEU A 152 3.79 12.57 18.58
N LEU A 153 4.45 11.71 17.81
CA LEU A 153 3.84 10.67 16.99
C LEU A 153 4.57 9.35 17.26
N ARG A 154 3.84 8.24 17.35
CA ARG A 154 4.42 6.89 17.39
C ARG A 154 3.67 5.95 16.47
N LEU A 155 4.42 5.05 15.83
CA LEU A 155 3.89 3.94 15.04
C LEU A 155 3.83 2.68 15.92
N VAL A 156 2.68 2.01 15.98
CA VAL A 156 2.45 0.86 16.85
C VAL A 156 1.78 -0.27 16.08
N VAL A 157 2.23 -1.51 16.34
CA VAL A 157 1.53 -2.73 15.94
C VAL A 157 0.75 -3.24 17.15
N ASN A 158 -0.57 -3.26 17.06
CA ASN A 158 -1.43 -3.68 18.16
C ASN A 158 -1.66 -5.21 18.14
N PRO A 159 -1.98 -5.83 19.30
CA PRO A 159 -2.31 -7.25 19.42
C PRO A 159 -3.58 -7.69 18.66
N ILE A 160 -4.30 -6.76 18.03
CA ILE A 160 -5.56 -6.99 17.31
C ILE A 160 -5.41 -6.80 15.79
N SER A 161 -4.21 -7.06 15.24
CA SER A 161 -3.95 -6.98 13.79
C SER A 161 -4.12 -5.56 13.21
N THR A 162 -3.69 -4.52 13.94
CA THR A 162 -3.73 -3.14 13.44
C THR A 162 -2.38 -2.45 13.56
N ILE A 163 -2.03 -1.69 12.53
CA ILE A 163 -0.90 -0.77 12.53
C ILE A 163 -1.48 0.64 12.70
N GLN A 164 -1.02 1.38 13.70
CA GLN A 164 -1.55 2.69 14.03
C GLN A 164 -0.46 3.73 14.17
N PHE A 165 -0.69 4.89 13.57
CA PHE A 165 0.00 6.11 13.96
C PHE A 165 -0.81 6.78 15.07
N LEU A 166 -0.22 6.90 16.25
CA LEU A 166 -0.82 7.52 17.42
C LEU A 166 -0.20 8.90 17.64
N LYS A 167 -1.03 9.94 17.73
CA LYS A 167 -0.61 11.32 18.04
C LYS A 167 -0.88 11.62 19.51
N TRP A 168 0.05 12.28 20.19
CA TRP A 168 -0.17 12.74 21.56
C TRP A 168 -1.05 13.99 21.58
N LYS A 169 -2.14 13.95 22.36
CA LYS A 169 -3.02 15.10 22.56
C LYS A 169 -2.79 15.70 23.94
N LYS A 170 -2.03 16.80 24.01
CA LYS A 170 -1.65 17.50 25.27
C LYS A 170 -2.85 17.79 26.19
N LYS A 171 -3.98 18.25 25.64
CA LYS A 171 -5.19 18.54 26.45
C LYS A 171 -5.82 17.30 27.08
N ALA A 172 -5.77 16.17 26.40
CA ALA A 172 -6.36 14.91 26.87
C ALA A 172 -5.37 14.05 27.66
N GLN A 173 -4.07 14.40 27.65
CA GLN A 173 -2.99 13.59 28.21
C GLN A 173 -3.07 12.12 27.72
N ALA A 174 -3.40 11.95 26.44
CA ALA A 174 -3.66 10.65 25.85
C ALA A 174 -3.14 10.55 24.41
N TRP A 175 -2.77 9.32 24.03
CA TRP A 175 -2.49 8.94 22.65
C TRP A 175 -3.80 8.72 21.90
N VAL A 176 -3.98 9.36 20.75
CA VAL A 176 -5.16 9.22 19.90
C VAL A 176 -4.77 8.70 18.51
N PRO A 177 -5.56 7.81 17.90
CA PRO A 177 -5.28 7.31 16.56
C PRO A 177 -5.42 8.43 15.53
N LEU A 178 -4.35 8.66 14.77
CA LEU A 178 -4.33 9.57 13.63
C LEU A 178 -4.77 8.84 12.35
N VAL A 179 -4.24 7.64 12.14
CA VAL A 179 -4.57 6.73 11.04
C VAL A 179 -4.29 5.30 11.49
N ALA A 180 -5.09 4.36 10.97
CA ALA A 180 -4.98 2.94 11.26
C ALA A 180 -5.08 2.13 9.96
N SER A 181 -4.21 1.14 9.82
CA SER A 181 -4.28 0.09 8.80
C SER A 181 -4.65 -1.21 9.49
N VAL A 182 -5.67 -1.91 8.99
CA VAL A 182 -6.15 -3.18 9.56
C VAL A 182 -5.66 -4.34 8.70
N GLY A 183 -5.13 -5.38 9.33
CA GLY A 183 -4.87 -6.67 8.70
C GLY A 183 -5.96 -7.66 9.04
N TYR A 184 -6.29 -8.52 8.08
CA TYR A 184 -7.30 -9.56 8.26
C TYR A 184 -6.68 -10.91 7.95
N VAL A 185 -6.95 -11.90 8.80
CA VAL A 185 -6.67 -13.32 8.50
C VAL A 185 -7.98 -13.90 8.00
N THR A 186 -8.07 -14.26 6.73
CA THR A 186 -9.26 -14.93 6.20
C THR A 186 -9.16 -16.42 6.49
N ASN A 187 -10.12 -17.00 7.21
CA ASN A 187 -10.19 -18.45 7.44
C ASN A 187 -10.62 -19.24 6.19
N SER A 188 -11.14 -18.54 5.19
CA SER A 188 -11.39 -19.05 3.85
C SER A 188 -11.00 -17.93 2.89
N PRO A 189 -9.95 -18.10 2.05
CA PRO A 189 -9.65 -17.17 0.97
C PRO A 189 -10.85 -16.96 0.04
N ASN A 190 -11.85 -17.87 0.11
CA ASN A 190 -12.90 -18.01 -0.87
C ASN A 190 -14.25 -17.39 -0.49
N ASN A 191 -14.45 -16.95 0.75
CA ASN A 191 -15.79 -16.67 1.26
C ASN A 191 -15.99 -15.22 1.73
N TRP A 192 -15.43 -14.26 0.99
CA TRP A 192 -15.41 -12.86 1.40
C TRP A 192 -16.53 -11.98 0.83
N CYS A 193 -17.60 -12.58 0.32
CA CYS A 193 -18.86 -11.90 0.02
C CYS A 193 -20.03 -12.82 0.40
N GLY A 194 -21.22 -12.27 0.65
CA GLY A 194 -22.48 -13.06 0.63
C GLY A 194 -22.82 -13.63 -0.76
N MET A 195 -21.85 -13.64 -1.67
CA MET A 195 -21.75 -14.33 -2.95
C MET A 195 -20.38 -15.00 -2.97
N ASP A 196 -20.32 -16.25 -3.41
CA ASP A 196 -19.09 -17.01 -3.61
C ASP A 196 -18.15 -16.23 -4.57
N CYS A 197 -17.07 -15.63 -4.05
CA CYS A 197 -16.10 -14.86 -4.84
C CYS A 197 -14.68 -15.44 -4.75
N GLY A 198 -14.54 -16.68 -4.27
CA GLY A 198 -13.25 -17.32 -4.11
C GLY A 198 -12.52 -17.68 -5.39
N ASP A 199 -13.24 -17.74 -6.50
CA ASP A 199 -12.68 -18.13 -7.80
C ASP A 199 -12.10 -16.93 -8.58
N GLY A 200 -12.17 -15.71 -8.02
CA GLY A 200 -11.63 -14.50 -8.63
C GLY A 200 -12.36 -14.07 -9.91
N CYS A 201 -11.66 -13.32 -10.77
CA CYS A 201 -12.14 -12.93 -12.10
C CYS A 201 -11.35 -13.72 -13.16
N ARG A 202 -12.01 -14.12 -14.25
CA ARG A 202 -11.36 -14.69 -15.44
C ARG A 202 -11.54 -13.75 -16.63
N TRP A 203 -10.60 -13.82 -17.57
CA TRP A 203 -10.70 -13.10 -18.83
C TRP A 203 -11.97 -13.45 -19.60
N HIS A 204 -12.65 -12.44 -20.14
CA HIS A 204 -13.82 -12.67 -20.99
C HIS A 204 -13.39 -13.24 -22.35
N TYR A 205 -12.31 -12.67 -22.92
CA TYR A 205 -11.66 -13.16 -24.12
C TYR A 205 -10.26 -13.69 -23.80
N ALA A 206 -9.90 -14.82 -24.40
CA ALA A 206 -8.57 -15.41 -24.22
C ALA A 206 -7.49 -14.45 -24.76
N LEU A 207 -6.42 -14.30 -23.98
CA LEU A 207 -5.22 -13.58 -24.42
C LEU A 207 -4.54 -14.32 -25.58
N ASN A 208 -3.99 -13.55 -26.51
CA ASN A 208 -3.19 -14.04 -27.62
C ASN A 208 -1.81 -13.39 -27.58
N CYS A 209 -0.91 -14.01 -26.83
CA CYS A 209 0.46 -13.54 -26.66
C CYS A 209 1.22 -13.38 -27.99
N SER A 210 0.93 -14.19 -28.99
CA SER A 210 1.66 -14.20 -30.25
C SER A 210 1.29 -13.05 -31.19
N ASN A 211 0.05 -12.53 -31.13
CA ASN A 211 -0.42 -11.40 -31.92
C ASN A 211 -1.77 -10.89 -31.38
N GLY A 212 -1.79 -9.68 -30.82
CA GLY A 212 -3.02 -8.92 -30.58
C GLY A 212 -3.25 -8.47 -29.14
N ASP A 213 -2.55 -8.99 -28.14
CA ASP A 213 -2.67 -8.40 -26.81
C ASP A 213 -2.14 -6.96 -26.79
N GLY A 214 -2.65 -6.18 -25.85
CA GLY A 214 -2.17 -4.85 -25.54
C GLY A 214 -2.54 -4.49 -24.12
N PHE A 215 -2.37 -3.24 -23.74
CA PHE A 215 -2.61 -2.82 -22.37
C PHE A 215 -3.70 -1.77 -22.24
N VAL A 216 -4.45 -1.85 -21.15
CA VAL A 216 -5.38 -0.82 -20.72
C VAL A 216 -4.84 -0.17 -19.46
N LYS A 217 -4.78 1.16 -19.47
CA LYS A 217 -4.39 1.97 -18.31
C LYS A 217 -5.53 2.03 -17.30
N TYR A 218 -5.21 1.69 -16.05
CA TYR A 218 -6.07 1.90 -14.90
C TYR A 218 -5.39 2.84 -13.92
N GLU A 219 -6.10 3.86 -13.48
CA GLU A 219 -5.61 4.84 -12.51
C GLU A 219 -6.21 4.60 -11.13
N GLY A 220 -5.56 5.15 -10.10
CA GLY A 220 -6.08 5.09 -8.74
C GLY A 220 -6.04 3.71 -8.12
N GLN A 221 -5.06 2.87 -8.45
CA GLN A 221 -4.97 1.49 -7.98
C GLN A 221 -3.95 1.32 -6.85
N LYS A 222 -4.29 0.52 -5.84
CA LYS A 222 -3.32 -0.20 -5.02
C LYS A 222 -2.68 -1.26 -5.89
N LEU A 223 -1.38 -1.16 -6.15
CA LEU A 223 -0.64 -2.08 -7.00
C LEU A 223 -0.69 -3.53 -6.47
N PRO A 224 -0.84 -4.55 -7.33
CA PRO A 224 -0.96 -5.95 -6.91
C PRO A 224 0.28 -6.51 -6.18
N ASP A 225 0.11 -7.66 -5.52
CA ASP A 225 1.20 -8.40 -4.86
C ASP A 225 2.04 -9.19 -5.87
N ASN A 226 3.17 -9.77 -5.43
CA ASN A 226 4.07 -10.60 -6.25
C ASN A 226 4.65 -9.87 -7.48
N PHE A 227 5.08 -8.63 -7.30
CA PHE A 227 5.70 -7.85 -8.36
C PHE A 227 7.20 -8.16 -8.52
N THR A 228 7.70 -8.00 -9.74
CA THR A 228 9.13 -8.07 -10.07
C THR A 228 9.60 -6.70 -10.54
N VAL A 229 10.77 -6.27 -10.05
CA VAL A 229 11.38 -4.99 -10.43
C VAL A 229 12.49 -5.21 -11.45
N SER A 230 12.34 -4.62 -12.64
CA SER A 230 13.36 -4.59 -13.69
C SER A 230 13.96 -3.20 -13.79
N ARG A 231 15.28 -3.11 -13.64
CA ARG A 231 16.01 -1.82 -13.64
C ARG A 231 16.43 -1.44 -15.06
N ASN A 232 16.55 -0.13 -15.30
CA ASN A 232 17.11 0.46 -16.53
C ASN A 232 16.32 0.13 -17.81
N LEU A 233 15.00 -0.02 -17.70
CA LEU A 233 14.10 -0.10 -18.85
C LEU A 233 13.35 1.22 -19.00
N SER A 234 13.24 1.73 -20.23
CA SER A 234 12.29 2.79 -20.55
C SER A 234 10.85 2.27 -20.44
N SER A 235 9.88 3.18 -20.37
CA SER A 235 8.45 2.82 -20.35
C SER A 235 8.06 1.96 -21.55
N GLN A 236 8.58 2.27 -22.75
CA GLN A 236 8.31 1.49 -23.95
C GLN A 236 8.95 0.11 -23.90
N GLU A 237 10.19 0.01 -23.43
CA GLU A 237 10.86 -1.29 -23.26
C GLU A 237 10.16 -2.15 -22.20
N CYS A 238 9.60 -1.53 -21.15
CA CYS A 238 8.81 -2.23 -20.14
C CYS A 238 7.56 -2.89 -20.76
N GLU A 239 6.82 -2.12 -21.58
CA GLU A 239 5.67 -2.61 -22.32
C GLU A 239 6.07 -3.72 -23.30
N ASP A 240 7.06 -3.46 -24.17
CA ASP A 240 7.49 -4.39 -25.20
C ASP A 240 8.00 -5.71 -24.61
N ASN A 241 8.70 -5.65 -23.48
CA ASN A 241 9.16 -6.85 -22.78
C ASN A 241 7.99 -7.61 -22.13
N CYS A 242 7.02 -6.91 -21.55
CA CYS A 242 5.81 -7.54 -21.00
C CYS A 242 4.93 -8.16 -22.11
N LEU A 243 4.83 -7.56 -23.31
CA LEU A 243 4.14 -8.17 -24.45
C LEU A 243 4.78 -9.49 -24.87
N LYS A 244 6.12 -9.53 -24.92
CA LYS A 244 6.91 -10.72 -25.31
C LYS A 244 6.85 -11.84 -24.27
N GLU A 245 6.72 -11.49 -23.00
CA GLU A 245 6.59 -12.46 -21.91
C GLU A 245 5.11 -12.86 -21.74
N CYS A 246 4.74 -14.05 -22.20
CA CYS A 246 3.33 -14.48 -22.18
C CYS A 246 2.73 -14.62 -20.78
N SER A 247 3.57 -14.79 -19.76
CA SER A 247 3.12 -14.81 -18.36
C SER A 247 2.88 -13.41 -17.79
N CYS A 248 3.35 -12.35 -18.45
CA CYS A 248 3.19 -10.98 -17.97
C CYS A 248 1.76 -10.50 -18.15
N MET A 249 1.14 -10.10 -17.02
CA MET A 249 -0.28 -9.72 -16.95
C MET A 249 -0.48 -8.23 -16.70
N ALA A 250 0.52 -7.55 -16.13
CA ALA A 250 0.48 -6.11 -15.96
C ALA A 250 1.88 -5.53 -15.83
N TYR A 251 2.00 -4.24 -16.13
CA TYR A 251 3.19 -3.46 -15.82
C TYR A 251 2.84 -2.06 -15.28
N THR A 252 3.81 -1.43 -14.63
CA THR A 252 3.78 0.01 -14.30
C THR A 252 5.21 0.55 -14.24
N ASN A 253 5.34 1.87 -14.14
CA ASN A 253 6.61 2.56 -13.98
C ASN A 253 6.55 3.41 -12.70
N ILE A 254 7.29 3.00 -11.66
CA ILE A 254 7.29 3.68 -10.36
C ILE A 254 8.71 3.91 -9.85
N ASN A 255 8.91 4.92 -9.00
CA ASN A 255 10.25 5.33 -8.54
C ASN A 255 10.56 4.74 -7.15
N ILE A 256 10.86 3.44 -7.12
CA ILE A 256 11.16 2.69 -5.89
C ILE A 256 12.48 3.18 -5.27
N TYR A 257 13.51 3.39 -6.10
CA TYR A 257 14.89 3.59 -5.61
C TYR A 257 15.35 5.06 -5.57
N GLY A 258 14.54 6.00 -6.06
CA GLY A 258 14.81 7.43 -6.02
C GLY A 258 15.71 7.95 -7.16
N ASN A 259 16.13 7.09 -8.08
CA ASN A 259 17.07 7.43 -9.17
C ASN A 259 16.46 7.31 -10.59
N GLY A 260 15.15 7.14 -10.70
CA GLY A 260 14.45 7.02 -11.97
C GLY A 260 13.13 6.29 -11.80
N SER A 261 12.42 6.02 -12.90
CA SER A 261 11.29 5.09 -12.88
C SER A 261 11.80 3.68 -13.15
N GLU A 262 11.41 2.74 -12.30
CA GLU A 262 11.64 1.31 -12.51
C GLU A 262 10.43 0.67 -13.20
N CYS A 263 10.73 -0.22 -14.13
CA CYS A 263 9.73 -1.10 -14.74
C CYS A 263 9.33 -2.17 -13.71
N VAL A 264 8.06 -2.17 -13.31
CA VAL A 264 7.51 -3.14 -12.38
C VAL A 264 6.49 -3.99 -13.12
N VAL A 265 6.68 -5.30 -13.08
CA VAL A 265 5.85 -6.26 -13.83
C VAL A 265 5.24 -7.30 -12.91
N TRP A 266 4.06 -7.78 -13.28
CA TRP A 266 3.35 -8.87 -12.62
C TRP A 266 3.24 -10.04 -13.57
N LEU A 267 3.75 -11.20 -13.14
CA LEU A 267 3.65 -12.45 -13.88
C LEU A 267 2.55 -13.31 -13.23
N GLY A 268 1.59 -13.78 -14.02
CA GLY A 268 0.43 -14.52 -13.54
C GLY A 268 -0.62 -13.63 -12.84
N ASP A 269 -1.38 -14.21 -11.92
CA ASP A 269 -2.57 -13.59 -11.35
C ASP A 269 -2.27 -12.27 -10.60
N LEU A 270 -3.14 -11.27 -10.80
CA LEU A 270 -3.05 -9.99 -10.12
C LEU A 270 -3.74 -10.05 -8.75
N LEU A 271 -2.96 -10.28 -7.70
CA LEU A 271 -3.48 -10.51 -6.36
C LEU A 271 -3.55 -9.21 -5.53
N ASP A 272 -4.61 -9.08 -4.73
CA ASP A 272 -4.84 -7.98 -3.78
C ASP A 272 -4.78 -6.56 -4.39
N ILE A 273 -5.09 -6.42 -5.68
CA ILE A 273 -5.32 -5.12 -6.34
C ILE A 273 -6.66 -4.51 -5.88
N ARG A 274 -6.68 -3.19 -5.65
CA ARG A 274 -7.88 -2.47 -5.17
C ARG A 274 -7.88 -1.03 -5.66
N TYR A 275 -9.04 -0.46 -5.96
CA TYR A 275 -9.14 0.99 -6.12
C TYR A 275 -8.84 1.72 -4.80
N SER A 276 -8.00 2.74 -4.89
CA SER A 276 -7.66 3.69 -3.82
C SER A 276 -8.46 4.97 -4.03
N ILE A 277 -9.22 5.35 -3.00
CA ILE A 277 -9.98 6.61 -3.00
C ILE A 277 -9.11 7.84 -2.69
N HIS A 278 -7.84 7.63 -2.34
CA HIS A 278 -6.85 8.65 -1.97
C HIS A 278 -5.80 8.84 -3.08
N GLY A 279 -6.22 8.61 -4.33
CA GLY A 279 -5.43 8.86 -5.53
C GLY A 279 -4.29 7.85 -5.72
N GLY A 280 -4.59 6.55 -5.84
CA GLY A 280 -3.63 5.45 -6.06
C GLY A 280 -2.78 5.53 -7.33
N ASP A 281 -2.08 4.45 -7.65
CA ASP A 281 -1.09 4.41 -8.73
C ASP A 281 -1.72 4.01 -10.07
N GLU A 282 -1.01 4.30 -11.16
CA GLU A 282 -1.37 3.78 -12.47
C GLU A 282 -0.82 2.37 -12.69
N ILE A 283 -1.57 1.55 -13.39
CA ILE A 283 -1.18 0.21 -13.80
C ILE A 283 -1.74 -0.10 -15.19
N TYR A 284 -0.93 -0.74 -16.02
CA TYR A 284 -1.27 -1.16 -17.37
C TYR A 284 -1.54 -2.66 -17.32
N ILE A 285 -2.80 -3.06 -17.47
CA ILE A 285 -3.21 -4.47 -17.39
C ILE A 285 -3.38 -5.02 -18.81
N ARG A 286 -2.81 -6.21 -19.06
CA ARG A 286 -2.83 -6.89 -20.35
C ARG A 286 -4.26 -7.31 -20.70
N MET A 287 -4.68 -7.02 -21.92
CA MET A 287 -6.02 -7.27 -22.45
C MET A 287 -5.91 -7.84 -23.87
N ALA A 288 -6.89 -8.68 -24.25
CA ALA A 288 -6.98 -9.19 -25.60
C ALA A 288 -7.32 -8.06 -26.61
N LEU A 289 -6.86 -8.18 -27.86
CA LEU A 289 -7.09 -7.17 -28.92
C LEU A 289 -8.54 -6.70 -29.03
N CYS A 290 -9.47 -7.64 -28.93
CA CYS A 290 -10.90 -7.40 -29.05
C CYS A 290 -11.46 -6.53 -27.91
N GLU A 291 -10.78 -6.44 -26.77
CA GLU A 291 -11.13 -5.52 -25.67
C GLU A 291 -10.51 -4.14 -25.84
N LEU A 292 -9.52 -3.97 -26.71
CA LEU A 292 -8.82 -2.69 -26.87
C LEU A 292 -9.60 -1.68 -27.71
N GLY A 293 -10.57 -2.13 -28.52
CA GLY A 293 -11.25 -1.30 -29.51
C GLY A 293 -10.33 -0.97 -30.71
N PRO A 294 -10.86 -0.39 -31.79
CA PRO A 294 -10.06 -0.06 -32.97
C PRO A 294 -8.94 0.95 -32.63
N ALA A 295 -7.71 0.60 -32.99
CA ALA A 295 -6.53 1.41 -32.73
C ALA A 295 -6.49 2.64 -33.64
N GLY A 296 -6.67 3.84 -33.06
CA GLY A 296 -6.37 5.12 -33.71
C GLY A 296 -7.47 6.16 -33.61
N GLY A 297 -7.27 7.17 -32.76
CA GLY A 297 -8.08 8.40 -32.73
C GLY A 297 -7.94 9.11 -31.38
N GLY A 298 -7.29 10.26 -31.37
CA GLY A 298 -7.24 11.13 -30.19
C GLY A 298 -8.64 11.53 -29.71
N GLU A 299 -8.74 11.86 -28.42
CA GLU A 299 -9.83 12.60 -27.77
C GLU A 299 -11.14 12.67 -28.54
N ASN A 300 -12.06 11.73 -28.28
CA ASN A 300 -13.49 11.98 -28.27
C ASN A 300 -14.19 10.95 -27.38
N ASP A 301 -14.57 11.40 -26.18
CA ASP A 301 -15.39 10.71 -25.19
C ASP A 301 -16.86 10.58 -25.67
N GLN A 302 -17.09 9.91 -26.82
CA GLN A 302 -18.43 9.79 -27.43
C GLN A 302 -18.80 8.44 -28.06
N ASP A 303 -18.02 7.37 -27.91
CA ASP A 303 -18.42 6.03 -28.42
C ASP A 303 -18.98 5.09 -27.34
N VAL A 304 -19.75 5.65 -26.40
CA VAL A 304 -20.92 4.91 -25.91
C VAL A 304 -22.01 5.16 -26.95
N ALA A 305 -22.51 4.12 -27.62
CA ALA A 305 -23.70 4.24 -28.45
C ALA A 305 -24.88 4.69 -27.56
N LEU A 306 -25.05 6.00 -27.43
CA LEU A 306 -26.13 6.62 -26.67
C LEU A 306 -27.39 6.52 -27.51
N PHE A 307 -28.20 5.50 -27.25
CA PHE A 307 -29.52 5.40 -27.87
C PHE A 307 -30.44 6.47 -27.26
N ASN A 308 -31.10 7.24 -28.13
CA ASN A 308 -32.09 8.24 -27.70
C ASN A 308 -33.23 7.55 -26.93
N ILE A 309 -33.64 8.11 -25.79
CA ILE A 309 -34.74 7.60 -24.95
C ILE A 309 -36.04 7.38 -25.74
N ASN A 310 -36.32 8.19 -26.76
CA ASN A 310 -37.48 8.02 -27.64
C ASN A 310 -37.33 6.83 -28.58
N ALA A 311 -36.11 6.56 -29.06
CA ALA A 311 -35.82 5.37 -29.85
C ALA A 311 -35.93 4.11 -28.99
N ILE A 312 -35.43 4.16 -27.75
CA ILE A 312 -35.55 3.06 -26.78
C ILE A 312 -37.01 2.81 -26.42
N SER A 313 -37.77 3.85 -26.09
CA SER A 313 -39.20 3.75 -25.79
C SER A 313 -39.98 3.20 -26.98
N THR A 314 -39.69 3.65 -28.21
CA THR A 314 -40.34 3.10 -29.42
C THR A 314 -40.00 1.62 -29.62
N ALA A 315 -38.72 1.24 -29.52
CA ALA A 315 -38.26 -0.13 -29.71
C ALA A 315 -38.79 -1.09 -28.64
N THR A 316 -38.95 -0.62 -27.41
CA THR A 316 -39.46 -1.41 -26.29
C THR A 316 -40.98 -1.33 -26.13
N ASN A 317 -41.68 -0.63 -27.02
CA ASN A 317 -43.09 -0.26 -26.84
C ASN A 317 -43.36 0.26 -25.42
N ASN A 318 -42.62 1.29 -25.04
CA ASN A 318 -42.59 1.91 -23.73
C ASN A 318 -42.34 0.90 -22.58
N PHE A 319 -41.33 0.04 -22.75
CA PHE A 319 -40.97 -1.02 -21.80
C PHE A 319 -42.11 -2.02 -21.53
N SER A 320 -42.86 -2.37 -22.59
CA SER A 320 -43.86 -3.45 -22.54
C SER A 320 -43.21 -4.78 -22.09
N PRO A 321 -43.94 -5.63 -21.34
CA PRO A 321 -43.48 -6.97 -21.00
C PRO A 321 -43.10 -7.83 -22.22
N ASP A 322 -43.64 -7.53 -23.40
CA ASP A 322 -43.39 -8.29 -24.62
C ASP A 322 -42.10 -7.87 -25.34
N ASN A 323 -41.63 -6.63 -25.11
CA ASN A 323 -40.48 -6.03 -25.81
C ASN A 323 -39.39 -5.60 -24.82
N LYS A 324 -38.89 -6.56 -24.04
CA LYS A 324 -37.87 -6.29 -23.01
C LYS A 324 -36.47 -6.22 -23.62
N ILE A 325 -35.68 -5.26 -23.17
CA ILE A 325 -34.25 -5.19 -23.46
C ILE A 325 -33.57 -6.40 -22.82
N GLY A 326 -32.79 -7.15 -23.60
CA GLY A 326 -32.03 -8.33 -23.13
C GLY A 326 -32.71 -9.69 -23.28
N LEU A 327 -33.95 -9.76 -23.79
CA LEU A 327 -34.70 -11.02 -23.96
C LEU A 327 -34.43 -11.77 -25.28
N GLY A 328 -33.22 -11.64 -25.80
CA GLY A 328 -32.68 -12.52 -26.83
C GLY A 328 -31.43 -13.20 -26.28
N GLY A 329 -31.44 -14.52 -26.13
CA GLY A 329 -30.28 -15.34 -25.72
C GLY A 329 -29.68 -15.14 -24.32
N PHE A 330 -29.94 -14.02 -23.63
CA PHE A 330 -29.14 -13.59 -22.46
C PHE A 330 -29.89 -13.39 -21.13
N GLY A 331 -31.22 -13.53 -21.10
CA GLY A 331 -32.01 -13.49 -19.85
C GLY A 331 -32.23 -12.09 -19.24
N PRO A 332 -32.99 -11.98 -18.13
CA PRO A 332 -33.34 -10.68 -17.52
C PRO A 332 -32.14 -10.01 -16.83
N VAL A 333 -32.01 -8.68 -16.99
CA VAL A 333 -30.94 -7.85 -16.42
C VAL A 333 -31.48 -7.01 -15.25
N TYR A 334 -30.75 -6.96 -14.14
CA TYR A 334 -31.07 -6.15 -12.96
C TYR A 334 -29.95 -5.15 -12.65
N GLN A 335 -30.31 -3.98 -12.10
CA GLN A 335 -29.35 -2.96 -11.67
C GLN A 335 -28.94 -3.21 -10.21
N MET A 336 -27.62 -3.33 -9.94
CA MET A 336 -27.09 -3.42 -8.57
C MET A 336 -25.85 -2.52 -8.43
N LYS A 337 -25.67 -1.90 -7.25
CA LYS A 337 -24.48 -1.13 -6.89
C LYS A 337 -23.52 -2.05 -6.11
N LEU A 338 -22.45 -2.50 -6.76
CA LEU A 338 -21.49 -3.45 -6.20
C LEU A 338 -20.31 -2.75 -5.51
N GLY A 339 -19.81 -3.33 -4.41
CA GLY A 339 -18.64 -2.89 -3.67
C GLY A 339 -17.42 -3.84 -3.78
N ARG A 340 -16.25 -3.31 -3.38
CA ARG A 340 -14.96 -3.89 -2.95
C ARG A 340 -14.20 -4.98 -3.73
N TYR A 341 -14.68 -5.47 -4.89
CA TYR A 341 -13.84 -6.21 -5.85
C TYR A 341 -13.91 -5.58 -7.24
N TYR A 342 -12.77 -5.57 -7.96
CA TYR A 342 -12.62 -4.95 -9.27
C TYR A 342 -12.23 -6.02 -10.30
N CYS A 343 -13.16 -6.42 -11.16
CA CYS A 343 -12.81 -7.09 -12.41
C CYS A 343 -12.58 -6.01 -13.47
N PHE A 344 -11.51 -6.15 -14.24
CA PHE A 344 -11.10 -5.18 -15.26
C PHE A 344 -11.54 -5.68 -16.65
N GLY A 345 -12.13 -4.78 -17.46
CA GLY A 345 -12.50 -5.04 -18.86
C GLY A 345 -13.36 -3.90 -19.43
N LYS A 346 -13.22 -3.59 -20.73
CA LYS A 346 -14.04 -2.53 -21.38
C LYS A 346 -15.52 -2.95 -21.52
N SER A 347 -15.79 -4.25 -21.53
CA SER A 347 -17.13 -4.84 -21.64
C SER A 347 -17.73 -5.23 -20.30
N ALA A 348 -17.23 -4.70 -19.18
CA ALA A 348 -17.67 -5.06 -17.83
C ALA A 348 -19.07 -4.50 -17.49
N LEU A 349 -20.10 -4.95 -18.22
CA LEU A 349 -21.38 -5.23 -17.60
C LEU A 349 -21.12 -6.44 -16.69
N ALA A 350 -21.20 -6.24 -15.38
CA ALA A 350 -21.10 -7.34 -14.41
C ALA A 350 -22.23 -8.34 -14.67
N PHE A 351 -21.94 -9.41 -15.42
CA PHE A 351 -22.84 -10.52 -15.65
C PHE A 351 -22.66 -11.54 -14.51
N LEU A 352 -23.58 -11.52 -13.53
CA LEU A 352 -23.76 -12.63 -12.60
C LEU A 352 -24.89 -13.51 -13.13
N ARG A 353 -24.56 -14.77 -13.44
CA ARG A 353 -25.49 -15.82 -13.84
C ARG A 353 -25.97 -16.52 -12.58
N GLU A 354 -27.26 -16.44 -12.22
CA GLU A 354 -27.83 -17.37 -11.24
C GLU A 354 -27.89 -18.78 -11.86
N LEU A 355 -27.40 -19.79 -11.13
CA LEU A 355 -27.70 -21.18 -11.42
C LEU A 355 -29.17 -21.47 -11.06
N PRO A 356 -29.84 -22.41 -11.75
CA PRO A 356 -31.24 -22.72 -11.48
C PRO A 356 -31.41 -23.22 -10.04
N ARG A 357 -32.46 -22.76 -9.37
CA ARG A 357 -32.97 -23.39 -8.17
C ARG A 357 -33.80 -24.60 -8.59
N ASP A 358 -33.32 -25.79 -8.27
CA ASP A 358 -34.18 -26.95 -8.00
C ASP A 358 -34.47 -27.02 -6.50
#